data_AF-A0A378IXS3-F1
#
_entry.id   AF-A0A378IXS3-F1
#
_cell.length_a   1.000
_cell.length_b   1.000
_cell.length_c   1.000
_cell.angle_alpha   90.00
_cell.angle_beta   90.00
_cell.angle_gamma   90.00
#
_symmetry.space_group_name_H-M   'P 1'
#
loop_
_entity.id
_entity.type
_entity.pdbx_description
1 polymer ?
#
loop_
_entity_poly.entity_id
_entity_poly.type
_entity_poly.pdbx_seq_one_letter_code
_entity_poly.pdbx_strand_id
1 'polypeptide(L)'
;MRIKDKNDPLYWPNIPKEKLILLRSGSYTNARVFRYTWGGVELTIKSFEHCPWWIKCLVARTVARIEYHCLNRLMGLAGITSRVLLLDGYTVAFSYISGESLRKIHRNRQRLPKSFFMEMEKRVRAMHCRGQVHLDLRNLGNVIHGEDGAPYLIDFQSSLRTNYLPKKLRTVLENFDISGVYKCWKLLCEEPLDPQREQLLHKFTKLRRFWIFKKTQRIIKNFL
;
A
#
# COMPACT_ATOMS: atom_id res chain seq x y z
N MET A 1 3.46 6.70 15.94
CA MET A 1 3.56 7.91 16.79
C MET A 1 3.05 9.12 16.01
N ARG A 2 2.22 9.97 16.62
CA ARG A 2 1.77 11.23 15.98
C ARG A 2 2.59 12.38 16.54
N ILE A 3 3.26 13.12 15.65
CA ILE A 3 3.97 14.34 16.02
C ILE A 3 2.94 15.42 16.31
N LYS A 4 2.95 15.93 17.54
CA LYS A 4 2.05 17.02 18.00
C LYS A 4 2.80 18.32 18.23
N ASP A 5 4.04 18.21 18.70
CA ASP A 5 4.91 19.35 18.89
C ASP A 5 5.35 19.90 17.53
N LYS A 6 5.08 21.17 17.28
CA LYS A 6 5.47 21.86 16.05
C LYS A 6 6.95 22.18 16.01
N ASN A 7 7.66 22.04 17.14
CA ASN A 7 9.11 22.22 17.22
C ASN A 7 9.88 20.90 16.99
N ASP A 8 9.17 19.76 16.90
CA ASP A 8 9.80 18.47 16.63
C ASP A 8 10.47 18.50 15.24
N PRO A 9 11.72 18.04 15.09
CA PRO A 9 12.42 18.04 13.80
C PRO A 9 11.76 17.14 12.75
N LEU A 10 10.92 16.18 13.15
CA LEU A 10 10.14 15.32 12.27
C LEU A 10 8.73 15.88 12.00
N TYR A 11 8.33 17.02 12.58
CA TYR A 11 7.14 17.73 12.13
C TYR A 11 7.34 18.13 10.66
N TRP A 12 6.36 17.83 9.79
CA TRP A 12 6.57 17.88 8.32
C TRP A 12 7.19 19.20 7.81
N PRO A 13 6.71 20.39 8.22
CA PRO A 13 7.33 21.67 7.86
C PRO A 13 8.79 21.88 8.29
N ASN A 14 9.25 21.16 9.32
CA ASN A 14 10.60 21.29 9.87
C ASN A 14 11.61 20.36 9.18
N ILE A 15 11.14 19.40 8.38
CA ILE A 15 12.03 18.45 7.70
C ILE A 15 12.85 19.20 6.63
N PRO A 16 14.19 19.15 6.69
CA PRO A 16 15.03 19.84 5.72
C PRO A 16 14.87 19.25 4.32
N LYS A 17 14.64 20.11 3.31
CA LYS A 17 14.31 19.69 1.95
C LYS A 17 15.48 19.00 1.24
N GLU A 18 16.71 19.38 1.57
CA GLU A 18 17.95 18.79 1.07
C GLU A 18 18.16 17.34 1.53
N LYS A 19 17.40 16.88 2.53
CA LYS A 19 17.40 15.48 2.99
C LYS A 19 16.30 14.65 2.33
N LEU A 20 15.52 15.24 1.42
CA LEU A 20 14.42 14.58 0.71
C LEU A 20 14.79 14.31 -0.75
N ILE A 21 14.61 13.06 -1.15
CA ILE A 21 14.68 12.64 -2.55
C ILE A 21 13.26 12.33 -3.02
N LEU A 22 12.81 13.00 -4.08
CA LEU A 22 11.49 12.76 -4.65
C LEU A 22 11.45 11.41 -5.39
N LEU A 23 10.64 10.48 -4.91
CA LEU A 23 10.39 9.18 -5.56
C LEU A 23 9.20 9.25 -6.53
N ARG A 24 8.18 10.05 -6.18
CA ARG A 24 6.98 10.25 -7.01
C ARG A 24 6.41 11.65 -6.81
N SER A 25 6.21 12.37 -7.91
CA SER A 25 5.70 13.76 -7.95
C SER A 25 4.26 13.95 -7.49
N GLY A 26 3.49 12.87 -7.31
CA GLY A 26 2.08 12.93 -6.94
C GLY A 26 1.18 13.41 -8.09
N SER A 27 -0.07 13.73 -7.78
CA SER A 27 -0.99 14.45 -8.67
C SER A 27 -1.96 15.27 -7.82
N TYR A 28 -2.94 15.96 -8.43
CA TYR A 28 -3.96 16.74 -7.69
C TYR A 28 -4.61 16.00 -6.50
N THR A 29 -4.73 14.67 -6.60
CA THR A 29 -5.37 13.81 -5.59
C THR A 29 -4.44 12.77 -4.98
N ASN A 30 -3.19 12.64 -5.47
CA ASN A 30 -2.25 11.62 -4.97
C ASN A 30 -1.08 12.30 -4.26
N ALA A 31 -0.64 11.69 -3.15
CA ALA A 31 0.52 12.15 -2.39
C ALA A 31 1.79 12.23 -3.26
N ARG A 32 2.62 13.23 -2.95
CA ARG A 32 4.05 13.17 -3.26
C ARG A 32 4.70 12.14 -2.34
N VAL A 33 5.61 11.36 -2.91
CA VAL A 33 6.35 10.34 -2.17
C VAL A 33 7.83 10.71 -2.18
N PHE A 34 8.41 10.81 -0.99
CA PHE A 34 9.80 11.14 -0.78
C PHE A 34 10.52 10.01 -0.04
N ARG A 35 11.82 9.86 -0.28
CA ARG A 35 12.75 9.17 0.60
C ARG A 35 13.43 10.23 1.45
N TYR A 36 13.40 10.05 2.76
CA TYR A 36 14.14 10.85 3.73
C TYR A 36 15.26 10.01 4.32
N THR A 37 16.49 10.52 4.29
CA THR A 37 17.66 9.86 4.90
C THR A 37 18.45 10.86 5.73
N TRP A 38 18.46 10.69 7.05
CA TRP A 38 19.26 11.52 7.96
C TRP A 38 19.51 10.80 9.30
N GLY A 39 20.71 10.93 9.85
CA GLY A 39 21.05 10.39 11.17
C GLY A 39 20.84 8.86 11.29
N GLY A 40 21.09 8.11 10.22
CA GLY A 40 20.83 6.66 10.17
C GLY A 40 19.35 6.26 10.07
N VAL A 41 18.43 7.23 9.99
CA VAL A 41 17.00 6.99 9.80
C VAL A 41 16.65 7.12 8.33
N GLU A 42 15.99 6.09 7.78
CA GLU A 42 15.43 6.11 6.43
C GLU A 42 13.91 5.95 6.46
N LEU A 43 13.19 6.91 5.87
CA LEU A 43 11.73 6.93 5.81
C LEU A 43 11.22 7.11 4.39
N THR A 44 10.13 6.43 4.07
CA THR A 44 9.23 6.84 3.00
C THR A 44 8.24 7.84 3.58
N ILE A 45 8.18 9.04 3.01
CA ILE A 45 7.23 10.08 3.41
C ILE A 45 6.22 10.30 2.30
N LYS A 46 4.93 10.18 2.62
CA LYS A 46 3.82 10.51 1.75
C LYS A 46 3.15 11.79 2.23
N SER A 47 3.31 12.87 1.46
CA SER A 47 2.74 14.18 1.78
C SER A 47 1.70 14.59 0.74
N PHE A 48 0.58 15.12 1.23
CA PHE A 48 -0.47 15.74 0.43
C PHE A 48 -0.46 17.28 0.53
N GLU A 49 0.63 17.88 1.02
CA GLU A 49 0.73 19.33 1.21
C GLU A 49 0.40 20.14 -0.06
N HIS A 50 0.82 19.62 -1.22
CA HIS A 50 0.63 20.25 -2.53
C HIS A 50 -0.82 20.23 -3.03
N CYS A 51 -1.69 19.42 -2.41
CA CYS A 51 -3.09 19.36 -2.81
C CYS A 51 -3.82 20.67 -2.42
N PRO A 52 -4.86 21.07 -3.18
CA PRO A 52 -5.72 22.19 -2.82
C PRO A 52 -6.28 22.05 -1.40
N TRP A 53 -6.52 23.17 -0.71
CA TRP A 53 -7.00 23.18 0.68
C TRP A 53 -8.25 22.32 0.91
N TRP A 54 -9.23 22.37 -0.01
CA TRP A 54 -10.46 21.59 0.11
C TRP A 54 -10.21 20.08 -0.02
N ILE A 55 -9.31 19.64 -0.90
CA ILE A 55 -8.83 18.24 -0.97
C ILE A 55 -8.11 17.85 0.31
N LYS A 56 -7.25 18.74 0.85
CA LYS A 56 -6.54 18.48 2.10
C LYS A 56 -7.51 18.24 3.24
N CYS A 57 -8.50 19.11 3.40
CA CYS A 57 -9.49 19.02 4.48
C CYS A 57 -10.41 17.79 4.36
N LEU A 58 -10.91 17.49 3.16
CA LEU A 58 -11.93 16.45 2.96
C LEU A 58 -11.32 15.05 2.78
N VAL A 59 -10.23 14.94 2.02
CA VAL A 59 -9.71 13.64 1.54
C VAL A 59 -8.36 13.31 2.17
N ALA A 60 -7.37 14.20 2.06
CA ALA A 60 -5.99 13.86 2.42
C ALA A 60 -5.82 13.49 3.89
N ARG A 61 -6.47 14.22 4.81
CA ARG A 61 -6.44 13.90 6.24
C ARG A 61 -7.00 12.52 6.53
N THR A 62 -8.08 12.15 5.84
CA THR A 62 -8.71 10.84 6.00
C THR A 62 -7.82 9.74 5.45
N VAL A 63 -7.28 9.90 4.25
CA VAL A 63 -6.39 8.92 3.61
C VAL A 63 -5.10 8.71 4.41
N ALA A 64 -4.44 9.79 4.84
CA ALA A 64 -3.24 9.70 5.67
C ALA A 64 -3.51 8.98 7.00
N ARG A 65 -4.67 9.23 7.63
CA ARG A 65 -5.09 8.53 8.85
C ARG A 65 -5.40 7.06 8.60
N ILE A 66 -6.08 6.71 7.51
CA ILE A 66 -6.33 5.31 7.15
C ILE A 66 -5.01 4.56 7.04
N GLU A 67 -4.07 5.09 6.26
CA GLU A 67 -2.74 4.48 6.07
C GLU A 67 -1.96 4.39 7.39
N TYR A 68 -1.92 5.47 8.18
CA TYR A 68 -1.30 5.49 9.50
C TYR A 68 -1.89 4.42 10.44
N HIS A 69 -3.21 4.38 10.58
CA HIS A 69 -3.88 3.45 11.49
C HIS A 69 -3.78 2.00 11.03
N CYS A 70 -3.80 1.75 9.72
CA CYS A 70 -3.59 0.41 9.17
C CYS A 70 -2.17 -0.07 9.47
N LEU A 71 -1.15 0.70 9.05
CA LEU A 71 0.25 0.36 9.30
C LEU A 71 0.56 0.22 10.79
N ASN A 72 0.02 1.09 11.65
CA ASN A 72 0.23 0.99 13.09
C ASN A 72 -0.37 -0.28 13.71
N ARG A 73 -1.48 -0.81 13.17
CA ARG A 73 -2.04 -2.10 13.62
C ARG A 73 -1.27 -3.30 13.09
N LEU A 74 -0.71 -3.17 11.89
CA LEU A 74 0.05 -4.22 11.24
C LEU A 74 1.52 -4.26 11.70
N MET A 75 1.96 -3.29 12.49
CA MET A 75 3.31 -3.23 13.06
C MET A 75 3.66 -4.55 13.77
N GLY A 76 4.89 -5.02 13.54
CA GLY A 76 5.38 -6.31 14.01
C GLY A 76 5.03 -7.51 13.12
N LEU A 77 4.29 -7.34 12.02
CA LEU A 77 4.21 -8.35 10.97
C LEU A 77 5.44 -8.32 10.07
N ALA A 78 5.91 -9.51 9.69
CA ALA A 78 6.90 -9.65 8.64
C ALA A 78 6.38 -9.05 7.32
N GLY A 79 7.23 -8.27 6.64
CA GLY A 79 6.86 -7.60 5.38
C GLY A 79 6.02 -6.33 5.53
N ILE A 80 5.88 -5.85 6.77
CA ILE A 80 5.31 -4.55 7.10
C ILE A 80 6.41 -3.66 7.70
N THR A 81 6.27 -2.36 7.51
CA THR A 81 7.22 -1.33 7.96
C THR A 81 7.40 -1.37 9.49
N SER A 82 8.64 -1.25 9.97
CA SER A 82 8.97 -1.29 11.41
C SER A 82 8.61 -0.03 12.19
N ARG A 83 8.55 1.12 11.51
CA ARG A 83 8.23 2.43 12.10
C ARG A 83 7.13 3.11 11.31
N VAL A 84 6.20 3.75 12.01
CA VAL A 84 5.07 4.48 11.42
C VAL A 84 4.83 5.77 12.21
N LEU A 85 4.86 6.89 11.49
CA LEU A 85 4.73 8.24 12.02
C LEU A 85 3.63 9.00 11.26
N LEU A 86 2.91 9.84 11.99
CA LEU A 86 2.04 10.85 11.41
C LEU A 86 2.71 12.20 11.67
N LEU A 87 3.34 12.77 10.64
CA LEU A 87 4.21 13.96 10.74
C LEU A 87 3.39 15.25 10.84
N ASP A 88 2.18 15.26 10.26
CA ASP A 88 1.18 16.32 10.45
C ASP A 88 -0.25 15.78 10.16
N GLY A 89 -1.21 16.65 9.85
CA GLY A 89 -2.59 16.23 9.55
C GLY A 89 -2.78 15.42 8.27
N TYR A 90 -1.86 15.48 7.32
CA TYR A 90 -1.98 14.94 5.97
C TYR A 90 -0.66 14.36 5.43
N THR A 91 0.31 14.11 6.30
CA THR A 91 1.62 13.57 5.94
C THR A 91 1.94 12.37 6.83
N VAL A 92 2.05 11.20 6.20
CA VAL A 92 2.38 9.94 6.87
C VAL A 92 3.78 9.52 6.46
N ALA A 93 4.56 9.02 7.41
CA ALA A 93 5.88 8.47 7.16
C ALA A 93 6.01 7.08 7.76
N PHE A 94 6.78 6.22 7.10
CA PHE A 94 7.08 4.89 7.58
C PHE A 94 8.47 4.45 7.12
N SER A 95 9.04 3.42 7.73
CA SER A 95 10.38 2.92 7.36
C SER A 95 10.51 2.75 5.85
N TYR A 96 11.60 3.26 5.28
CA TYR A 96 11.91 2.99 3.89
C TYR A 96 12.10 1.48 3.67
N ILE A 97 11.55 0.97 2.57
CA ILE A 97 11.71 -0.43 2.17
C ILE A 97 12.59 -0.42 0.93
N SER A 98 13.80 -0.94 1.04
CA SER A 98 14.71 -1.12 -0.08
C SER A 98 14.27 -2.31 -0.93
N GLY A 99 14.47 -2.21 -2.24
CA GLY A 99 14.09 -3.24 -3.20
C GLY A 99 13.34 -2.69 -4.41
N GLU A 100 12.79 -3.61 -5.21
CA GLU A 100 12.14 -3.28 -6.47
C GLU A 100 10.64 -3.56 -6.45
N SER A 101 9.84 -2.62 -6.94
CA SER A 101 8.40 -2.89 -7.12
C SER A 101 8.18 -4.02 -8.12
N LEU A 102 7.17 -4.87 -7.89
CA LEU A 102 6.79 -5.92 -8.84
C LEU A 102 6.44 -5.35 -10.24
N ARG A 103 6.00 -4.09 -10.30
CA ARG A 103 5.75 -3.39 -11.58
C ARG A 103 7.03 -3.22 -12.39
N LYS A 104 8.17 -2.92 -11.74
CA LYS A 104 9.48 -2.77 -12.39
C LYS A 104 9.98 -4.13 -12.89
N ILE A 105 9.96 -5.14 -12.02
CA ILE A 105 10.30 -6.53 -12.35
C ILE A 105 9.50 -7.03 -13.57
N HIS A 106 8.18 -6.80 -13.56
CA HIS A 106 7.31 -7.16 -14.68
C HIS A 106 7.68 -6.45 -15.98
N ARG A 107 8.01 -5.15 -15.91
CA ARG A 107 8.44 -4.37 -17.08
C ARG A 107 9.75 -4.91 -17.66
N ASN A 108 10.65 -5.34 -16.80
CA ASN A 108 11.94 -5.93 -17.16
C ASN A 108 11.81 -7.39 -17.61
N ARG A 109 10.58 -7.94 -17.68
CA ARG A 109 10.29 -9.34 -18.06
C ARG A 109 10.99 -10.37 -17.18
N GLN A 110 11.35 -9.98 -15.96
CA GLN A 110 11.93 -10.86 -14.97
C GLN A 110 10.82 -11.71 -14.34
N ARG A 111 11.22 -12.87 -13.83
CA ARG A 111 10.36 -13.80 -13.11
C ARG A 111 10.85 -13.96 -11.66
N LEU A 112 9.97 -14.43 -10.80
CA LEU A 112 10.23 -14.69 -9.39
C LEU A 112 9.86 -16.14 -9.05
N PRO A 113 10.55 -16.75 -8.08
CA PRO A 113 10.27 -18.13 -7.67
C PRO A 113 8.90 -18.23 -6.98
N LYS A 114 8.30 -19.43 -7.05
CA LYS A 114 7.03 -19.74 -6.37
C LYS A 114 7.03 -19.43 -4.88
N SER A 115 8.17 -19.64 -4.21
CA SER A 115 8.36 -19.35 -2.78
C SER A 115 8.04 -17.90 -2.43
N PHE A 116 8.36 -16.93 -3.30
CA PHE A 116 8.02 -15.52 -3.10
C PHE A 116 6.51 -15.29 -2.99
N PHE A 117 5.73 -15.90 -3.90
CA PHE A 117 4.27 -15.73 -3.91
C PHE A 117 3.58 -16.49 -2.79
N MET A 118 4.13 -17.63 -2.38
CA MET A 118 3.67 -18.36 -1.20
C MET A 118 3.86 -17.53 0.08
N GLU A 119 5.03 -16.89 0.23
CA GLU A 119 5.30 -15.99 1.35
C GLU A 119 4.43 -14.73 1.28
N MET A 120 4.18 -14.18 0.08
CA MET A 120 3.26 -13.06 -0.12
C MET A 120 1.84 -13.44 0.31
N GLU A 121 1.34 -14.62 -0.07
CA GLU A 121 0.03 -15.13 0.34
C GLU A 121 -0.05 -15.24 1.87
N LYS A 122 0.98 -15.81 2.50
CA LYS A 122 1.07 -15.95 3.96
C LYS A 122 1.01 -14.58 4.68
N ARG A 123 1.71 -13.57 4.18
CA ARG A 123 1.71 -12.21 4.76
C ARG A 123 0.36 -11.52 4.62
N VAL A 124 -0.29 -11.67 3.47
CA VAL A 124 -1.66 -11.16 3.26
C VAL A 124 -2.64 -11.84 4.22
N ARG A 125 -2.53 -13.15 4.44
CA ARG A 125 -3.36 -13.84 5.43
C ARG A 125 -3.07 -13.37 6.87
N ALA A 126 -1.80 -13.14 7.22
CA ALA A 126 -1.44 -12.62 8.53
C ALA A 126 -2.01 -11.19 8.78
N MET A 127 -2.05 -10.36 7.74
CA MET A 127 -2.76 -9.08 7.75
C MET A 127 -4.27 -9.28 7.95
N HIS A 128 -4.89 -10.23 7.25
CA HIS A 128 -6.31 -10.57 7.42
C HIS A 128 -6.64 -11.05 8.84
N CYS A 129 -5.75 -11.82 9.47
CA CYS A 129 -5.88 -12.24 10.86
C CYS A 129 -5.90 -11.03 11.83
N ARG A 130 -5.19 -9.94 11.52
CA ARG A 130 -5.28 -8.66 12.25
C ARG A 130 -6.51 -7.82 11.90
N GLY A 131 -7.46 -8.37 11.14
CA GLY A 131 -8.70 -7.70 10.77
C GLY A 131 -8.49 -6.49 9.85
N GLN A 132 -7.50 -6.55 8.97
CA GLN A 132 -7.26 -5.57 7.92
C GLN A 132 -7.30 -6.22 6.55
N VAL A 133 -7.83 -5.53 5.54
CA VAL A 133 -7.68 -5.85 4.12
C VAL A 133 -7.06 -4.66 3.40
N HIS A 134 -6.31 -4.89 2.32
CA HIS A 134 -5.57 -3.88 1.58
C HIS A 134 -6.36 -3.29 0.40
N LEU A 135 -7.12 -4.11 -0.31
CA LEU A 135 -8.00 -3.80 -1.45
C LEU A 135 -7.34 -3.30 -2.74
N ASP A 136 -6.01 -3.17 -2.82
CA ASP A 136 -5.30 -2.76 -4.06
C ASP A 136 -4.07 -3.62 -4.39
N LEU A 137 -3.97 -4.85 -3.85
CA LEU A 137 -2.83 -5.75 -4.12
C LEU A 137 -2.74 -6.24 -5.59
N ARG A 138 -3.77 -5.99 -6.41
CA ARG A 138 -3.74 -6.29 -7.85
C ARG A 138 -2.85 -5.32 -8.63
N ASN A 139 -2.47 -4.21 -8.02
CA ASN A 139 -1.55 -3.24 -8.56
C ASN A 139 -0.12 -3.65 -8.19
N LEU A 140 0.66 -4.07 -9.20
CA LEU A 140 2.06 -4.49 -9.01
C LEU A 140 2.97 -3.41 -8.41
N GLY A 141 2.54 -2.14 -8.40
CA GLY A 141 3.29 -1.07 -7.74
C GLY A 141 3.19 -1.08 -6.22
N ASN A 142 2.24 -1.84 -5.64
CA ASN A 142 1.96 -1.84 -4.20
C ASN A 142 2.66 -3.00 -3.48
N VAL A 143 3.53 -3.72 -4.18
CA VAL A 143 4.31 -4.83 -3.64
C VAL A 143 5.76 -4.61 -4.04
N ILE A 144 6.64 -4.61 -3.05
CA ILE A 144 8.09 -4.53 -3.23
C ILE A 144 8.67 -5.93 -3.02
N HIS A 145 9.51 -6.36 -3.94
CA HIS A 145 10.47 -7.43 -3.74
C HIS A 145 11.67 -6.82 -3.00
N GLY A 146 11.76 -7.10 -1.70
CA GLY A 146 12.82 -6.57 -0.84
C GLY A 146 14.20 -7.08 -1.25
N GLU A 147 15.24 -6.36 -0.84
CA GLU A 147 16.64 -6.81 -1.01
C GLU A 147 16.92 -8.13 -0.26
N ASP A 148 16.16 -8.39 0.81
CA ASP A 148 16.14 -9.66 1.55
C ASP A 148 15.39 -10.80 0.82
N GLY A 149 14.89 -10.54 -0.40
CA GLY A 149 14.09 -11.49 -1.19
C GLY A 149 12.64 -11.64 -0.71
N ALA A 150 12.20 -10.88 0.31
CA ALA A 150 10.88 -11.03 0.89
C ALA A 150 9.84 -10.07 0.27
N PRO A 151 8.54 -10.42 0.26
CA PRO A 151 7.49 -9.53 -0.19
C PRO A 151 7.14 -8.50 0.90
N TYR A 152 7.15 -7.22 0.51
CA TYR A 152 6.67 -6.11 1.33
C TYR A 152 5.44 -5.48 0.70
N LEU A 153 4.40 -5.28 1.51
CA LEU A 153 3.16 -4.63 1.10
C LEU A 153 3.24 -3.14 1.43
N ILE A 154 2.90 -2.29 0.46
CA ILE A 154 2.89 -0.83 0.64
C ILE A 154 1.59 -0.23 0.12
N ASP A 155 1.33 1.03 0.46
CA ASP A 155 0.17 1.78 -0.01
C ASP A 155 -1.18 1.31 0.53
N PHE A 156 -1.35 1.49 1.85
CA PHE A 156 -2.56 1.11 2.58
C PHE A 156 -3.68 2.16 2.53
N GLN A 157 -3.64 3.08 1.56
CA GLN A 157 -4.62 4.16 1.44
C GLN A 157 -6.05 3.68 1.16
N SER A 158 -6.18 2.50 0.53
CA SER A 158 -7.47 1.84 0.28
C SER A 158 -7.81 0.76 1.31
N SER A 159 -7.00 0.63 2.37
CA SER A 159 -7.19 -0.43 3.35
C SER A 159 -8.46 -0.24 4.19
N LEU A 160 -9.01 -1.35 4.66
CA LEU A 160 -10.22 -1.36 5.45
C LEU A 160 -10.08 -2.31 6.65
N ARG A 161 -10.60 -1.87 7.79
CA ARG A 161 -10.73 -2.73 8.97
C ARG A 161 -11.97 -3.61 8.83
N THR A 162 -11.82 -4.90 9.13
CA THR A 162 -12.87 -5.90 8.93
C THR A 162 -13.46 -6.48 10.21
N ASN A 163 -12.93 -6.14 11.39
CA ASN A 163 -13.40 -6.69 12.68
C ASN A 163 -14.89 -6.46 12.97
N TYR A 164 -15.47 -5.37 12.45
CA TYR A 164 -16.87 -5.01 12.64
C TYR A 164 -17.79 -5.48 11.49
N LEU A 165 -17.23 -6.10 10.45
CA LEU A 165 -18.00 -6.54 9.31
C LEU A 165 -18.58 -7.95 9.53
N PRO A 166 -19.77 -8.25 8.99
CA PRO A 166 -20.30 -9.61 8.98
C PRO A 166 -19.31 -10.58 8.32
N LYS A 167 -19.21 -11.82 8.85
CA LYS A 167 -18.25 -12.84 8.40
C LYS A 167 -18.26 -13.04 6.89
N LYS A 168 -19.44 -13.10 6.26
CA LYS A 168 -19.59 -13.26 4.80
C LYS A 168 -18.92 -12.11 4.02
N LEU A 169 -19.15 -10.86 4.43
CA LEU A 169 -18.58 -9.68 3.77
C LEU A 169 -17.06 -9.62 3.96
N ARG A 170 -16.59 -9.88 5.20
CA ARG A 170 -15.17 -9.98 5.51
C ARG A 170 -14.47 -11.00 4.59
N THR A 171 -15.02 -12.19 4.47
CA THR A 171 -14.49 -13.25 3.60
C THR A 171 -14.45 -12.85 2.12
N VAL A 172 -15.43 -12.08 1.63
CA VAL A 172 -15.40 -11.57 0.25
C VAL A 172 -14.24 -10.59 0.04
N LEU A 173 -14.02 -9.67 0.98
CA LEU A 173 -12.93 -8.69 0.90
C LEU A 173 -11.55 -9.34 1.04
N GLU A 174 -11.38 -10.29 1.96
CA GLU A 174 -10.14 -11.06 2.13
C GLU A 174 -9.82 -11.85 0.85
N ASN A 175 -10.81 -12.50 0.23
CA ASN A 175 -10.60 -13.20 -1.03
C ASN A 175 -10.29 -12.24 -2.20
N PHE A 176 -10.78 -11.00 -2.15
CA PHE A 176 -10.41 -9.99 -3.14
C PHE A 176 -8.91 -9.66 -3.07
N ASP A 177 -8.37 -9.50 -1.86
CA ASP A 177 -6.92 -9.34 -1.63
C ASP A 177 -6.10 -10.54 -2.09
N ILE A 178 -6.52 -11.76 -1.71
CA ILE A 178 -5.84 -13.00 -2.12
C ILE A 178 -5.85 -13.13 -3.66
N SER A 179 -6.94 -12.76 -4.32
CA SER A 179 -6.97 -12.71 -5.79
C SER A 179 -5.93 -11.74 -6.38
N GLY A 180 -5.50 -10.73 -5.62
CA GLY A 180 -4.38 -9.84 -5.94
C GLY A 180 -3.05 -10.56 -5.97
N VAL A 181 -2.76 -11.36 -4.94
CA VAL A 181 -1.58 -12.23 -4.88
C VAL A 181 -1.53 -13.14 -6.09
N TYR A 182 -2.63 -13.83 -6.39
CA TYR A 182 -2.70 -14.80 -7.49
C TYR A 182 -2.59 -14.14 -8.87
N LYS A 183 -3.08 -12.90 -9.01
CA LYS A 183 -2.82 -12.12 -10.22
C LYS A 183 -1.33 -11.79 -10.36
N CYS A 184 -0.66 -11.41 -9.27
CA CYS A 184 0.79 -11.17 -9.30
C CYS A 184 1.55 -12.44 -9.68
N TRP A 185 1.21 -13.57 -9.05
CA TRP A 185 1.76 -14.89 -9.37
C TRP A 185 1.61 -15.21 -10.85
N LYS A 186 0.39 -15.14 -11.40
CA LYS A 186 0.14 -15.44 -12.82
C LYS A 186 0.96 -14.57 -13.79
N LEU A 187 1.32 -13.36 -13.38
CA LEU A 187 2.10 -12.43 -14.20
C LEU A 187 3.61 -12.59 -14.06
N LEU A 188 4.11 -13.04 -12.91
CA LEU A 188 5.52 -12.92 -12.54
C LEU A 188 6.17 -14.22 -12.05
N CYS A 189 5.40 -15.24 -11.70
CA CYS A 189 5.98 -16.50 -11.27
C CYS A 189 6.55 -17.28 -12.44
N GLU A 190 7.63 -18.00 -12.17
CA GLU A 190 8.23 -18.99 -13.07
C GLU A 190 7.28 -20.18 -13.27
N GLU A 191 6.65 -20.61 -12.19
CA GLU A 191 5.71 -21.73 -12.16
C GLU A 191 4.26 -21.30 -12.38
N PRO A 192 3.43 -22.16 -13.02
CA PRO A 192 2.01 -21.91 -13.18
C PRO A 192 1.29 -21.83 -11.83
N LEU A 193 0.17 -21.12 -11.82
CA LEU A 193 -0.69 -21.02 -10.64
C LEU A 193 -1.45 -22.34 -10.44
N ASP A 194 -1.50 -22.85 -9.21
CA ASP A 194 -2.18 -24.12 -8.94
C ASP A 194 -3.69 -24.04 -9.26
N PRO A 195 -4.35 -25.13 -9.70
CA PRO A 195 -5.74 -25.09 -10.19
C PRO A 195 -6.75 -24.47 -9.22
N GLN A 196 -6.63 -24.77 -7.92
CA GLN A 196 -7.51 -24.21 -6.89
C GLN A 196 -7.36 -22.68 -6.76
N ARG A 197 -6.12 -22.18 -6.81
CA ARG A 197 -5.82 -20.74 -6.77
C ARG A 197 -6.31 -20.04 -8.03
N GLU A 198 -6.19 -20.70 -9.18
CA GLU A 198 -6.69 -20.19 -10.46
C GLU A 198 -8.21 -20.05 -10.48
N GLN A 199 -8.95 -21.04 -9.94
CA GLN A 199 -10.41 -20.95 -9.81
C GLN A 199 -10.84 -19.74 -8.96
N LEU A 200 -10.15 -19.47 -7.84
CA LEU A 200 -10.42 -18.28 -7.02
C LEU A 200 -10.15 -16.99 -7.81
N LEU A 201 -9.00 -16.90 -8.48
CA LEU A 201 -8.64 -15.74 -9.30
C LEU A 201 -9.68 -15.48 -10.40
N HIS A 202 -10.15 -16.54 -11.06
CA HIS A 202 -11.15 -16.45 -12.11
C HIS A 202 -12.50 -15.96 -11.57
N LYS A 203 -12.97 -16.52 -10.45
CA LYS A 203 -14.20 -16.09 -9.76
C LYS A 203 -14.19 -14.59 -9.45
N PHE A 204 -13.12 -14.09 -8.85
CA PHE A 204 -13.01 -12.67 -8.45
C PHE A 204 -12.72 -11.74 -9.63
N THR A 205 -12.11 -12.24 -10.70
CA THR A 205 -11.97 -11.49 -11.95
C THR A 205 -13.33 -11.30 -12.64
N LYS A 206 -14.21 -12.32 -12.60
CA LYS A 206 -15.61 -12.22 -13.08
C LYS A 206 -16.44 -11.29 -12.21
N LEU A 207 -16.38 -11.45 -10.88
CA LEU A 207 -17.11 -10.61 -9.91
C LEU A 207 -16.83 -9.12 -10.12
N ARG A 208 -15.59 -8.77 -10.48
CA ARG A 208 -15.21 -7.39 -10.80
C ARG A 208 -16.00 -6.78 -11.96
N ARG A 209 -16.45 -7.56 -12.95
CA ARG A 209 -17.25 -7.02 -14.06
C ARG A 209 -18.54 -6.35 -13.57
N PHE A 210 -19.06 -6.80 -12.42
CA PHE A 210 -20.25 -6.24 -11.76
C PHE A 210 -19.91 -5.14 -10.74
N TRP A 211 -18.63 -4.95 -10.41
CA TRP A 211 -18.14 -3.84 -9.59
C TRP A 211 -17.94 -2.59 -10.47
N ILE A 212 -19.08 -1.99 -10.87
CA ILE A 212 -19.18 -0.85 -11.80
C ILE A 212 -18.60 0.47 -11.21
N PHE A 213 -18.13 0.49 -9.96
CA PHE A 213 -17.55 1.69 -9.34
C PHE A 213 -16.14 2.09 -9.86
N LYS A 214 -15.55 1.36 -10.82
CA LYS A 214 -14.26 1.74 -11.41
C LYS A 214 -14.31 2.93 -12.38
N LYS A 215 -15.49 3.27 -12.93
CA LYS A 215 -15.61 4.45 -13.82
C LYS A 215 -15.61 5.75 -13.01
N THR A 216 -16.20 5.76 -11.82
CA THR A 216 -16.35 6.96 -10.99
C THR A 216 -15.01 7.47 -10.43
N GLN A 217 -14.06 6.59 -10.08
CA GLN A 217 -12.73 7.03 -9.62
C GLN A 217 -11.83 7.61 -10.72
N ARG A 218 -12.14 7.36 -12.01
CA ARG A 218 -11.38 7.90 -13.15
C ARG A 218 -12.05 9.16 -13.72
N ILE A 219 -13.37 9.29 -13.62
CA ILE A 219 -14.12 10.47 -14.04
C ILE A 219 -13.90 11.65 -13.08
N ILE A 220 -13.79 11.40 -11.76
CA ILE A 220 -13.46 12.45 -10.79
C ILE A 220 -12.02 13.01 -10.99
N LYS A 221 -11.13 12.27 -11.66
CA LYS A 221 -9.77 12.74 -12.02
C LYS A 221 -9.70 13.61 -13.28
N ASN A 222 -10.78 13.71 -14.07
CA ASN A 222 -10.80 14.49 -15.30
C ASN A 222 -11.65 15.77 -15.17
N PHE A 223 -12.35 15.96 -14.06
CA PHE A 223 -13.21 17.14 -13.81
C PHE A 223 -12.79 17.95 -12.57
N LEU A 224 -11.65 17.62 -11.95
CA LEU A 224 -11.00 18.31 -10.82
C LEU A 224 -9.48 18.20 -10.95
#